data_AF-A0A9D7YE64-F1
#
_entry.id   AF-A0A9D7YE64-F1
#
_cell.length_a   1.000
_cell.length_b   1.000
_cell.length_c   1.000
_cell.angle_alpha   90.00
_cell.angle_beta   90.00
_cell.angle_gamma   90.00
#
_symmetry.space_group_name_H-M   'P 1'
#
loop_
_entity.id
_entity.type
_entity.pdbx_description
1 polymer ?
#
loop_
_entity_poly.entity_id
_entity_poly.type
_entity_poly.pdbx_seq_one_letter_code
_entity_poly.pdbx_strand_id
1 'polypeptide(L)'
;MALNGLLIAFFEMVVVFKLEGKKPYLYLIALGTVLMAVAYSFLQLGYLSPYIISVAFVLLMTFSEIIGMPFMNTWYIARSSEHNRGQYAAIYTMAWSAAQVIGSTTGTQIAHTIGFSNLWWGVSGISLVAAFGYYWLYSLEKNKGRSNATLKMLRCLIYIILQQLH
;
A
#
# COMPACT_ATOMS: atom_id res chain seq x y z
N MET A 1 14.96 -1.50 17.60
CA MET A 1 14.03 -1.84 16.50
C MET A 1 12.62 -2.18 16.99
N ALA A 2 12.42 -2.91 18.09
CA ALA A 2 11.09 -3.26 18.59
C ALA A 2 10.23 -2.07 19.10
N LEU A 3 10.83 -1.07 19.75
CA LEU A 3 10.09 0.08 20.31
C LEU A 3 9.45 0.96 19.22
N ASN A 4 10.15 1.18 18.10
CA ASN A 4 9.61 1.93 16.96
C ASN A 4 8.42 1.20 16.34
N GLY A 5 8.52 -0.12 16.15
CA GLY A 5 7.41 -0.94 15.65
C GLY A 5 6.21 -0.94 16.59
N LEU A 6 6.45 -0.95 17.91
CA LEU A 6 5.38 -0.86 18.92
C LEU A 6 4.66 0.50 18.88
N LEU A 7 5.41 1.59 18.74
CA LEU A 7 4.84 2.94 18.58
C LEU A 7 3.97 3.03 17.33
N ILE A 8 4.46 2.53 16.19
CA ILE A 8 3.71 2.50 14.93
C ILE A 8 2.43 1.68 15.09
N ALA A 9 2.52 0.46 15.63
CA ALA A 9 1.37 -0.41 15.84
C ALA A 9 0.32 0.22 16.80
N PHE A 10 0.77 0.96 17.81
CA PHE A 10 -0.13 1.68 18.71
C PHE A 10 -0.86 2.81 17.98
N PHE A 11 -0.14 3.63 17.22
CA PHE A 11 -0.74 4.69 16.40
C PHE A 11 -1.69 4.12 15.34
N GLU A 12 -1.32 3.00 14.71
CA GLU A 12 -2.12 2.24 13.75
C GLU A 12 -3.46 1.84 14.37
N MET A 13 -3.46 1.18 15.53
CA MET A 13 -4.68 0.76 16.22
C MET A 13 -5.56 1.95 16.66
N VAL A 14 -4.97 3.06 17.08
CA VAL A 14 -5.72 4.30 17.42
C VAL A 14 -6.39 4.91 16.20
N VAL A 15 -5.69 4.96 15.07
CA VAL A 15 -6.22 5.48 13.79
C VAL A 15 -7.34 4.60 13.27
N VAL A 16 -7.16 3.27 13.33
CA VAL A 16 -8.19 2.27 12.96
C VAL A 16 -9.45 2.49 13.77
N PHE A 17 -9.35 2.54 15.10
CA PHE A 17 -10.52 2.68 15.96
C PHE A 17 -11.30 3.98 15.71
N LYS A 18 -10.63 5.06 15.26
CA LYS A 18 -11.29 6.33 14.89
C LYS A 18 -11.98 6.29 13.52
N LEU A 19 -11.48 5.50 12.59
CA LEU A 19 -11.92 5.44 11.19
C LEU A 19 -12.86 4.25 10.92
N GLU A 20 -12.76 3.21 11.73
CA GLU A 20 -13.63 2.03 11.73
C GLU A 20 -15.07 2.46 12.04
N GLY A 21 -15.99 2.14 11.11
CA GLY A 21 -17.40 2.50 11.21
C GLY A 21 -17.81 3.81 10.50
N LYS A 22 -16.87 4.66 10.08
CA LYS A 22 -17.21 5.91 9.35
C LYS A 22 -17.17 5.77 7.83
N LYS A 23 -16.25 4.98 7.29
CA LYS A 23 -16.07 4.79 5.84
C LYS A 23 -15.75 3.32 5.49
N PRO A 24 -16.07 2.87 4.27
CA PRO A 24 -15.76 1.52 3.83
C PRO A 24 -14.25 1.28 3.71
N TYR A 25 -13.79 0.10 4.11
CA TYR A 25 -12.37 -0.27 4.16
C TYR A 25 -11.61 -0.02 2.84
N LEU A 26 -12.22 -0.34 1.68
CA LEU A 26 -11.61 -0.09 0.36
C LEU A 26 -11.34 1.40 0.10
N TYR A 27 -12.20 2.29 0.58
CA TYR A 27 -12.03 3.73 0.38
C TYR A 27 -10.83 4.25 1.17
N LEU A 28 -10.60 3.71 2.37
CA LEU A 28 -9.45 4.09 3.20
C LEU A 28 -8.13 3.58 2.60
N ILE A 29 -8.12 2.36 2.06
CA ILE A 29 -6.96 1.80 1.34
C ILE A 29 -6.67 2.62 0.06
N ALA A 30 -7.70 3.01 -0.69
CA ALA A 30 -7.54 3.89 -1.85
C ALA A 30 -6.96 5.26 -1.44
N LEU A 31 -7.43 5.84 -0.32
CA LEU A 31 -6.90 7.10 0.19
C LEU A 31 -5.41 6.99 0.56
N GLY A 32 -5.02 5.93 1.27
CA GLY A 32 -3.62 5.67 1.63
C GLY A 32 -2.72 5.54 0.39
N THR A 33 -3.17 4.78 -0.61
CA THR A 33 -2.40 4.58 -1.86
C THR A 33 -2.26 5.87 -2.69
N VAL A 34 -3.27 6.75 -2.71
CA VAL A 34 -3.13 8.09 -3.28
C VAL A 34 -2.09 8.90 -2.53
N LEU A 35 -2.14 8.88 -1.18
CA LEU A 35 -1.19 9.60 -0.34
C LEU A 35 0.25 9.15 -0.62
N MET A 36 0.43 7.85 -0.85
CA MET A 36 1.71 7.26 -1.23
C MET A 36 2.21 7.77 -2.59
N ALA A 37 1.35 7.80 -3.60
CA ALA A 37 1.72 8.34 -4.91
C ALA A 37 2.13 9.82 -4.82
N VAL A 38 1.45 10.60 -3.98
CA VAL A 38 1.84 11.98 -3.69
C VAL A 38 3.21 12.04 -3.02
N ALA A 39 3.51 11.15 -2.06
CA ALA A 39 4.82 11.07 -1.42
C ALA A 39 5.95 10.84 -2.44
N TYR A 40 5.78 9.89 -3.36
CA TYR A 40 6.76 9.66 -4.44
C TYR A 40 6.91 10.85 -5.39
N SER A 41 5.82 11.58 -5.62
CA SER A 41 5.85 12.78 -6.45
C SER A 41 6.60 13.93 -5.77
N PHE A 42 6.69 13.94 -4.44
CA PHE A 42 7.50 14.91 -3.70
C PHE A 42 9.01 14.69 -3.89
N LEU A 43 9.48 13.45 -4.08
CA LEU A 43 10.89 13.15 -4.38
C LEU A 43 11.37 13.76 -5.71
N GLN A 44 10.44 14.08 -6.61
CA GLN A 44 10.70 14.76 -7.89
C GLN A 44 10.89 16.27 -7.77
N LEU A 45 10.47 16.89 -6.66
CA LEU A 45 10.54 18.34 -6.47
C LEU A 45 11.98 18.77 -6.14
N GLY A 46 12.89 18.66 -7.10
CA GLY A 46 14.31 19.01 -6.99
C GLY A 46 14.62 20.49 -6.75
N TYR A 47 13.60 21.32 -6.50
CA TYR A 47 13.74 22.74 -6.21
C TYR A 47 13.92 23.04 -4.71
N LEU A 48 13.63 22.08 -3.82
CA LEU A 48 13.79 22.21 -2.37
C LEU A 48 15.08 21.52 -1.89
N SER A 49 15.55 21.89 -0.69
CA SER A 49 16.71 21.24 -0.07
C SER A 49 16.47 19.72 0.06
N PRO A 50 17.43 18.85 -0.34
CA PRO A 50 17.29 17.39 -0.32
C PRO A 50 16.89 16.84 1.06
N TYR A 51 17.33 17.50 2.13
CA TYR A 51 16.99 17.14 3.50
C TYR A 51 15.49 17.31 3.80
N ILE A 52 14.90 18.42 3.36
CA ILE A 52 13.48 18.72 3.62
C ILE A 52 12.59 17.74 2.85
N ILE A 53 12.95 17.44 1.60
CA ILE A 53 12.22 16.49 0.75
C ILE A 53 12.25 15.09 1.37
N SER A 54 13.41 14.65 1.84
CA SER A 54 13.57 13.31 2.43
C SER A 54 12.75 13.15 3.72
N VAL A 55 12.76 14.16 4.58
CA VAL A 55 11.95 14.15 5.82
C VAL A 55 10.45 14.17 5.50
N ALA A 56 10.02 15.04 4.58
CA ALA A 56 8.62 15.10 4.17
C ALA A 56 8.16 13.77 3.55
N PHE A 57 9.00 13.16 2.71
CA PHE A 57 8.75 11.86 2.10
C PHE A 57 8.54 10.76 3.14
N VAL A 58 9.46 10.61 4.10
CA VAL A 58 9.35 9.57 5.15
C VAL A 58 8.09 9.79 6.01
N LEU A 59 7.77 11.03 6.35
CA LEU A 59 6.54 11.34 7.10
C LEU A 59 5.29 10.97 6.31
N LEU A 60 5.18 11.42 5.05
CA LEU A 60 4.05 11.11 4.17
C LEU A 60 3.90 9.59 3.94
N MET A 61 5.01 8.88 3.73
CA MET A 61 5.01 7.42 3.60
C MET A 61 4.52 6.74 4.88
N THR A 62 5.00 7.18 6.05
CA THR A 62 4.56 6.62 7.34
C THR A 62 3.07 6.82 7.54
N PHE A 63 2.54 8.01 7.23
CA PHE A 63 1.09 8.26 7.29
C PHE A 63 0.30 7.39 6.30
N SER A 64 0.81 7.21 5.09
CA SER A 64 0.22 6.31 4.09
C SER A 64 0.14 4.86 4.59
N GLU A 65 1.23 4.34 5.17
CA GLU A 65 1.30 2.98 5.70
C GLU A 65 0.33 2.76 6.87
N ILE A 66 0.31 3.68 7.84
CA ILE A 66 -0.57 3.62 9.01
C ILE A 66 -2.06 3.62 8.59
N ILE A 67 -2.40 4.30 7.50
CA ILE A 67 -3.77 4.33 6.96
C ILE A 67 -4.08 3.11 6.08
N GLY A 68 -3.09 2.48 5.45
CA GLY A 68 -3.32 1.38 4.50
C GLY A 68 -3.26 -0.01 5.12
N MET A 69 -2.19 -0.28 5.88
CA MET A 69 -1.83 -1.61 6.38
C MET A 69 -2.89 -2.29 7.27
N PRO A 70 -3.49 -1.63 8.27
CA PRO A 70 -4.39 -2.33 9.19
C PRO A 70 -5.70 -2.72 8.51
N PHE A 71 -6.24 -1.85 7.66
CA PHE A 71 -7.49 -2.13 6.96
C PHE A 71 -7.32 -3.19 5.90
N MET A 72 -6.15 -3.28 5.28
CA MET A 72 -5.83 -4.34 4.33
C MET A 72 -5.84 -5.71 5.02
N ASN A 73 -5.27 -5.78 6.22
CA ASN A 73 -5.29 -6.99 7.05
C ASN A 73 -6.72 -7.34 7.51
N THR A 74 -7.45 -6.37 8.06
CA THR A 74 -8.82 -6.58 8.53
C THR A 74 -9.76 -6.96 7.39
N TRP A 75 -9.58 -6.42 6.18
CA TRP A 75 -10.45 -6.70 5.04
C TRP A 75 -10.42 -8.16 4.57
N TYR A 76 -9.24 -8.79 4.52
CA TYR A 76 -9.18 -10.21 4.16
C TYR A 76 -9.63 -11.12 5.30
N ILE A 77 -9.32 -10.74 6.54
CA ILE A 77 -9.71 -11.47 7.75
C ILE A 77 -11.24 -11.49 7.90
N ALA A 78 -11.92 -10.39 7.55
CA ALA A 78 -13.37 -10.28 7.58
C ALA A 78 -14.07 -11.11 6.49
N ARG A 79 -13.34 -11.52 5.43
CA ARG A 79 -13.90 -12.26 4.28
C ARG A 79 -13.52 -13.73 4.24
N SER A 80 -12.60 -14.15 5.11
CA SER A 80 -12.16 -15.55 5.25
C SER A 80 -12.98 -16.26 6.31
N SER A 81 -13.36 -17.52 6.04
CA SER A 81 -13.92 -18.41 7.06
C SER A 81 -12.80 -18.84 8.03
N GLU A 82 -13.13 -19.12 9.30
CA GLU A 82 -12.13 -19.50 10.31
C GLU A 82 -11.22 -20.65 9.87
N HIS A 83 -11.74 -21.60 9.10
CA HIS A 83 -10.98 -22.74 8.58
C HIS A 83 -9.89 -22.36 7.55
N ASN A 84 -10.10 -21.30 6.76
CA ASN A 84 -9.21 -20.95 5.65
C ASN A 84 -8.29 -19.76 5.96
N ARG A 85 -8.46 -19.08 7.11
CA ARG A 85 -7.67 -17.92 7.53
C ARG A 85 -6.15 -18.14 7.43
N GLY A 86 -5.66 -19.31 7.86
CA GLY A 86 -4.24 -19.65 7.80
C GLY A 86 -3.70 -19.75 6.36
N GLN A 87 -4.48 -20.31 5.43
CA GLN A 87 -4.10 -20.41 4.02
C GLN A 87 -4.04 -19.03 3.36
N TYR A 88 -5.00 -18.14 3.67
CA TYR A 88 -4.99 -16.75 3.19
C TYR A 88 -3.80 -15.96 3.74
N ALA A 89 -3.49 -16.11 5.03
CA ALA A 89 -2.31 -15.49 5.65
C ALA A 89 -1.00 -16.03 5.03
N ALA A 90 -0.92 -17.33 4.74
CA ALA A 90 0.25 -17.92 4.08
C ALA A 90 0.44 -17.36 2.65
N ILE A 91 -0.63 -17.27 1.86
CA ILE A 91 -0.60 -16.65 0.52
C ILE A 91 -0.19 -15.18 0.60
N TYR A 92 -0.71 -14.45 1.60
CA TYR A 92 -0.33 -13.06 1.87
C TYR A 92 1.18 -12.93 2.11
N THR A 93 1.74 -13.76 3.00
CA THR A 93 3.18 -13.75 3.31
C THR A 93 4.03 -14.16 2.12
N MET A 94 3.64 -15.17 1.33
CA MET A 94 4.39 -15.60 0.15
C MET A 94 4.44 -14.49 -0.93
N ALA A 95 3.31 -13.83 -1.17
CA ALA A 95 3.26 -12.70 -2.08
C ALA A 95 4.09 -11.52 -1.57
N TRP A 96 4.08 -11.25 -0.26
CA TRP A 96 4.95 -10.23 0.35
C TRP A 96 6.45 -10.54 0.14
N SER A 97 6.86 -11.80 0.29
CA SER A 97 8.25 -12.18 0.01
C SER A 97 8.60 -12.03 -1.47
N ALA A 98 7.72 -12.47 -2.38
CA ALA A 98 7.92 -12.31 -3.82
C ALA A 98 8.00 -10.82 -4.22
N ALA A 99 7.22 -9.96 -3.55
CA ALA A 99 7.24 -8.51 -3.71
C ALA A 99 8.64 -7.93 -3.53
N GLN A 100 9.25 -8.20 -2.38
CA GLN A 100 10.54 -7.61 -2.03
C GLN A 100 11.62 -8.07 -3.01
N VAL A 101 11.63 -9.35 -3.38
CA VAL A 101 12.63 -9.87 -4.31
C VAL A 101 12.52 -9.18 -5.67
N ILE A 102 11.31 -9.09 -6.22
CA ILE A 102 11.09 -8.44 -7.53
C ILE A 102 11.32 -6.92 -7.42
N GLY A 103 10.84 -6.30 -6.34
CA GLY A 103 10.93 -4.87 -6.08
C GLY A 103 12.36 -4.39 -6.00
N SER A 104 13.17 -4.98 -5.12
CA SER A 104 14.57 -4.56 -4.95
C SER A 104 15.43 -4.88 -6.18
N THR A 105 15.17 -5.99 -6.88
CA THR A 105 15.90 -6.34 -8.11
C THR A 105 15.55 -5.38 -9.25
N THR A 106 14.27 -5.13 -9.48
CA THR A 106 13.78 -4.28 -10.58
C THR A 106 14.08 -2.81 -10.32
N GLY A 107 13.89 -2.34 -9.08
CA GLY A 107 14.18 -0.97 -8.67
C GLY A 107 15.65 -0.62 -8.87
N THR A 108 16.56 -1.53 -8.47
CA THR A 108 18.01 -1.33 -8.66
C THR A 108 18.40 -1.32 -10.15
N GLN A 109 17.85 -2.24 -10.96
CA GLN A 109 18.14 -2.28 -12.40
C GLN A 109 17.63 -1.04 -13.14
N ILE A 110 16.44 -0.56 -12.80
CA ILE A 110 15.86 0.67 -13.36
C ILE A 110 16.70 1.88 -12.92
N ALA A 111 17.08 1.97 -11.64
CA ALA A 111 17.94 3.04 -11.14
C ALA A 111 19.29 3.09 -11.89
N HIS A 112 19.88 1.93 -12.18
CA HIS A 112 21.17 1.83 -12.88
C HIS A 112 21.08 2.17 -14.37
N THR A 113 19.95 1.87 -15.04
CA THR A 113 19.83 2.02 -16.50
C THR A 113 19.21 3.35 -16.94
N ILE A 114 18.21 3.85 -16.20
CA ILE A 114 17.41 5.03 -16.57
C ILE A 114 17.42 6.14 -15.51
N GLY A 115 18.20 5.95 -14.43
CA GLY A 115 18.42 6.94 -13.40
C GLY A 115 17.27 7.06 -12.39
N PHE A 116 17.57 7.63 -11.23
CA PHE A 116 16.62 7.75 -10.12
C PHE A 116 15.38 8.60 -10.46
N SER A 117 15.52 9.65 -11.29
CA SER A 117 14.39 10.52 -11.63
C SER A 117 13.25 9.76 -12.32
N ASN A 118 13.59 8.94 -13.32
CA ASN A 118 12.59 8.14 -14.06
C ASN A 118 12.02 7.00 -13.21
N LEU A 119 12.82 6.43 -12.30
CA LEU A 119 12.33 5.43 -11.33
C LEU A 119 11.18 6.01 -10.50
N TRP A 120 11.38 7.19 -9.90
CA TRP A 120 10.36 7.81 -9.04
C TRP A 120 9.09 8.18 -9.81
N TRP A 121 9.19 8.64 -11.05
CA TRP A 121 8.03 8.86 -11.93
C TRP A 121 7.28 7.55 -12.22
N GLY A 122 8.02 6.47 -12.53
CA GLY A 122 7.45 5.16 -12.77
C GLY A 122 6.68 4.63 -11.55
N VAL A 123 7.29 4.70 -10.36
CA VAL A 123 6.68 4.25 -9.11
C VAL A 123 5.47 5.11 -8.72
N SER A 124 5.55 6.43 -8.88
CA SER A 124 4.41 7.33 -8.67
C SER A 124 3.25 6.99 -9.61
N GLY A 125 3.53 6.79 -10.90
CA GLY A 125 2.52 6.41 -11.90
C GLY A 125 1.86 5.07 -11.60
N ILE A 126 2.66 4.04 -11.25
CA ILE A 126 2.16 2.73 -10.83
C ILE A 126 1.27 2.85 -9.60
N SER A 127 1.67 3.67 -8.61
CA SER A 127 0.89 3.91 -7.39
C SER A 127 -0.44 4.61 -7.67
N LEU A 128 -0.48 5.56 -8.61
CA LEU A 128 -1.73 6.19 -9.06
C LEU A 128 -2.65 5.20 -9.78
N VAL A 129 -2.10 4.34 -10.64
CA VAL A 129 -2.87 3.28 -11.32
C VAL A 129 -3.45 2.30 -10.28
N ALA A 130 -2.68 1.95 -9.25
CA ALA A 130 -3.13 1.11 -8.15
C ALA A 130 -4.29 1.78 -7.38
N ALA A 131 -4.13 3.06 -7.02
CA ALA A 131 -5.16 3.84 -6.35
C ALA A 131 -6.46 3.92 -7.18
N PHE A 132 -6.34 4.12 -8.49
CA PHE A 132 -7.48 4.09 -9.40
C PHE A 132 -8.13 2.70 -9.44
N GLY A 133 -7.33 1.63 -9.45
CA GLY A 133 -7.81 0.26 -9.34
C GLY A 133 -8.62 0.00 -8.07
N TYR A 134 -8.16 0.49 -6.91
CA TYR A 134 -8.89 0.40 -5.64
C TYR A 134 -10.18 1.20 -5.65
N TYR A 135 -10.17 2.41 -6.22
CA TYR A 135 -11.36 3.24 -6.36
C TYR A 135 -12.39 2.61 -7.29
N TRP A 136 -11.94 2.04 -8.41
CA TRP A 136 -12.78 1.30 -9.35
C TRP A 136 -13.38 0.06 -8.68
N LEU A 137 -12.57 -0.69 -7.91
CA LEU A 137 -13.01 -1.85 -7.16
C LEU A 137 -14.08 -1.51 -6.13
N TYR A 138 -13.90 -0.38 -5.44
CA TYR A 138 -14.88 0.18 -4.52
C TYR A 138 -16.22 0.49 -5.21
N SER A 139 -16.17 1.13 -6.39
CA SER A 139 -17.37 1.40 -7.20
C SER A 139 -18.08 0.12 -7.66
N LEU A 140 -17.31 -0.92 -8.01
CA LEU A 140 -17.86 -2.23 -8.36
C LEU A 140 -18.47 -2.98 -7.18
N GLU A 141 -17.88 -2.88 -5.98
CA GLU A 141 -18.45 -3.50 -4.78
C GLU A 141 -19.72 -2.79 -4.31
N LYS A 142 -19.81 -1.47 -4.54
CA LYS A 142 -21.05 -0.72 -4.34
C LYS A 142 -22.17 -1.17 -5.30
N ASN A 143 -21.84 -1.59 -6.52
CA ASN A 143 -22.81 -1.93 -7.58
C ASN A 143 -23.13 -3.43 -7.73
N LYS A 144 -22.21 -4.34 -7.37
CA LYS A 144 -22.44 -5.80 -7.45
C LYS A 144 -22.35 -6.41 -6.06
N GLY A 145 -23.53 -6.70 -5.50
CA GLY A 145 -23.65 -7.67 -4.41
C GLY A 145 -23.08 -9.01 -4.86
N ARG A 146 -21.96 -9.42 -4.24
CA ARG A 146 -21.21 -10.67 -4.46
C ARG A 146 -20.61 -10.87 -5.86
N SER A 147 -19.30 -10.68 -5.98
CA SER A 147 -18.48 -11.50 -6.90
C SER A 147 -17.02 -11.56 -6.46
N ASN A 148 -16.57 -12.80 -6.21
CA ASN A 148 -15.23 -13.35 -5.99
C ASN A 148 -14.19 -12.47 -5.29
N ALA A 149 -14.28 -12.45 -3.95
CA ALA A 149 -13.31 -11.80 -3.06
C ALA A 149 -11.88 -12.34 -3.22
N THR A 150 -11.72 -13.63 -3.57
CA THR A 150 -10.41 -14.28 -3.73
C THR A 150 -9.60 -13.71 -4.91
N LEU A 151 -10.25 -13.42 -6.05
CA LEU A 151 -9.58 -12.85 -7.23
C LEU A 151 -9.21 -11.37 -7.03
N LYS A 152 -10.02 -10.65 -6.23
CA LYS A 152 -9.81 -9.24 -5.87
C LYS A 152 -8.70 -9.08 -4.84
N MET A 153 -8.61 -10.00 -3.88
CA MET A 153 -7.54 -10.08 -2.88
C MET A 153 -6.19 -10.42 -3.53
N LEU A 154 -6.16 -11.34 -4.51
CA LEU A 154 -4.96 -11.67 -5.27
C LEU A 154 -4.43 -10.45 -6.07
N ARG A 155 -5.33 -9.64 -6.64
CA ARG A 155 -4.96 -8.39 -7.32
C ARG A 155 -4.46 -7.32 -6.34
N CYS A 156 -5.12 -7.15 -5.20
CA CYS A 156 -4.66 -6.28 -4.10
C CYS A 156 -3.24 -6.66 -3.64
N LEU A 157 -2.97 -7.97 -3.52
CA LEU A 157 -1.66 -8.52 -3.17
C LEU A 157 -0.57 -8.29 -4.24
N ILE A 158 -0.91 -8.42 -5.53
CA ILE A 158 -0.02 -8.05 -6.65
C ILE A 158 0.30 -6.54 -6.64
N TYR A 159 -0.56 -5.70 -6.08
CA TYR A 159 -0.30 -4.27 -5.92
C TYR A 159 0.51 -3.92 -4.66
N ILE A 160 0.33 -4.65 -3.55
CA ILE A 160 1.28 -4.63 -2.43
C ILE A 160 2.68 -5.02 -2.91
N ILE A 161 2.74 -5.94 -3.88
CA ILE A 161 3.97 -6.33 -4.57
C ILE A 161 4.62 -5.16 -5.33
N LEU A 162 3.82 -4.35 -6.02
CA LEU A 162 4.28 -3.14 -6.70
C LEU A 162 4.63 -1.98 -5.74
N GLN A 163 4.07 -1.99 -4.53
CA GLN A 163 4.25 -0.97 -3.49
C GLN A 163 5.57 -1.12 -2.72
N GLN A 164 6.24 -2.27 -2.82
CA GLN A 164 7.56 -2.54 -2.23
C GLN A 164 8.71 -2.34 -3.23
N LEU A 165 8.48 -1.67 -4.36
CA LEU A 165 9.50 -1.40 -5.39
C LEU A 165 10.53 -0.31 -4.98
N HIS A 166 10.79 -0.18 -3.68
CA HIS A 166 11.77 0.70 -3.06
C HIS A 166 13.16 0.07 -2.92
#